data_AF-A0A2A4EY00-F1
#
_entry.id   AF-A0A2A4EY00-F1
#
_cell.length_a   1.000
_cell.length_b   1.000
_cell.length_c   1.000
_cell.angle_alpha   90.00
_cell.angle_beta   90.00
_cell.angle_gamma   90.00
#
_symmetry.space_group_name_H-M   'P 1'
#
loop_
_entity.id
_entity.type
_entity.pdbx_description
1 polymer ?
#
loop_
_entity_poly.entity_id
_entity_poly.type
_entity_poly.pdbx_seq_one_letter_code
_entity_poly.pdbx_strand_id
1 'polypeptide(L)'
;MSTSSSRRSFVPHVPADIVGLLGFLVFVIAAMSYASPRFFSVDTFTSVAFQLPELGLFTLAMLMPLVSGGFNLAVTFTANIAGLAMAWVLHSYGGVDAGAGTIALGIAAALATGAASGWVMGAIIARTGASPILVSLSMMIFLRGLGEFLTHGGDISGFPPFVLSLGNGLLLGVPVPLWIFAGCAALWHVVMTRTRLGFATRMIGSNLEATRYSGIATTRAVTRIYMLSGLMCGVAGVVMLGSFNSVRVGHGEAFLLISVLACFLGRVDPFGGFGRVVPVVIALVILQAIASGLNLLGASQHLATALWGVFLLAVMLIRWAWAHGSIQSMVRRRVTASGGKTQ
;
A
#
# COMPACT_ATOMS: atom_id res chain seq x y z
N MET A 1 -43.75 -32.22 22.36
CA MET A 1 -42.47 -32.49 21.68
C MET A 1 -42.54 -31.85 20.29
N SER A 2 -41.99 -30.65 20.10
CA SER A 2 -41.80 -30.03 18.78
C SER A 2 -40.65 -29.04 18.90
N THR A 3 -39.47 -29.47 18.47
CA THR A 3 -38.26 -28.66 18.43
C THR A 3 -38.23 -27.91 17.09
N SER A 4 -38.59 -26.63 17.09
CA SER A 4 -38.38 -25.79 15.90
C SER A 4 -36.89 -25.46 15.77
N SER A 5 -36.19 -26.17 14.90
CA SER A 5 -34.82 -25.84 14.51
C SER A 5 -34.83 -24.55 13.69
N SER A 6 -34.43 -23.44 14.31
CA SER A 6 -34.13 -22.18 13.61
C SER A 6 -32.94 -22.40 12.66
N ARG A 7 -33.24 -22.54 11.37
CA ARG A 7 -32.23 -22.45 10.30
C ARG A 7 -31.74 -21.01 10.26
N ARG A 8 -30.56 -20.73 10.83
CA ARG A 8 -29.85 -19.47 10.60
C ARG A 8 -29.42 -19.47 9.12
N SER A 9 -30.10 -18.67 8.31
CA SER A 9 -29.67 -18.38 6.94
C SER A 9 -28.28 -17.74 6.98
N PHE A 10 -27.30 -18.43 6.41
CA PHE A 10 -25.92 -17.95 6.27
C PHE A 10 -25.86 -16.93 5.13
N VAL A 11 -26.43 -15.74 5.35
CA VAL A 11 -26.20 -14.61 4.45
C VAL A 11 -24.82 -14.06 4.80
N PRO A 12 -23.83 -14.09 3.91
CA PRO A 12 -22.54 -13.47 4.18
C PRO A 12 -22.77 -11.97 4.33
N HIS A 13 -22.77 -11.48 5.57
CA HIS A 13 -22.85 -10.06 5.85
C HIS A 13 -21.54 -9.41 5.41
N VAL A 14 -21.53 -8.83 4.20
CA VAL A 14 -20.47 -7.91 3.78
C VAL A 14 -20.48 -6.75 4.78
N PRO A 15 -19.37 -6.50 5.49
CA PRO A 15 -19.38 -5.50 6.54
C PRO A 15 -19.57 -4.11 5.91
N ALA A 16 -20.33 -3.24 6.58
CA ALA A 16 -20.86 -1.99 6.01
C ALA A 16 -19.77 -1.03 5.51
N ASP A 17 -18.55 -1.14 6.03
CA ASP A 17 -17.36 -0.44 5.58
C ASP A 17 -16.98 -0.78 4.13
N ILE A 18 -17.11 -2.05 3.73
CA ILE A 18 -16.82 -2.50 2.37
C ILE A 18 -17.92 -2.05 1.40
N VAL A 19 -19.18 -2.07 1.84
CA VAL A 19 -20.32 -1.65 1.01
C VAL A 19 -20.19 -0.17 0.61
N GLY A 20 -19.83 0.71 1.56
CA GLY A 20 -19.61 2.13 1.26
C GLY A 20 -18.48 2.36 0.26
N LEU A 21 -17.38 1.61 0.39
CA LEU A 21 -16.23 1.73 -0.51
C LEU A 21 -16.52 1.16 -1.90
N LEU A 22 -17.25 0.04 -2.00
CA LEU A 22 -17.72 -0.51 -3.27
C LEU A 22 -18.70 0.43 -3.96
N GLY A 23 -19.61 1.08 -3.22
CA GLY A 23 -20.49 2.11 -3.75
C GLY A 23 -19.69 3.29 -4.33
N PHE A 24 -18.64 3.72 -3.64
CA PHE A 24 -17.75 4.77 -4.15
C PHE A 24 -16.97 4.33 -5.39
N LEU A 25 -16.50 3.07 -5.44
CA LEU A 25 -15.86 2.51 -6.63
C LEU A 25 -16.80 2.52 -7.84
N VAL A 26 -18.05 2.08 -7.66
CA VAL A 26 -19.06 2.11 -8.74
C VAL A 26 -19.31 3.55 -9.20
N PHE A 27 -19.43 4.49 -8.28
CA PHE A 27 -19.56 5.91 -8.61
C PHE A 27 -18.39 6.43 -9.43
N VAL A 28 -17.15 6.13 -9.03
CA VAL A 28 -15.93 6.54 -9.75
C VAL A 28 -15.89 5.94 -11.15
N ILE A 29 -16.19 4.65 -11.30
CA ILE A 29 -16.24 3.98 -12.61
C ILE A 29 -17.29 4.65 -13.51
N ALA A 30 -18.49 4.91 -12.99
CA ALA A 30 -19.55 5.58 -13.73
C ALA A 30 -19.15 7.01 -14.15
N ALA A 31 -18.54 7.77 -13.24
CA ALA A 31 -18.09 9.14 -13.51
C ALA A 31 -16.99 9.18 -14.57
N MET A 32 -15.98 8.30 -14.48
CA MET A 32 -14.89 8.23 -15.46
C MET A 32 -15.37 7.70 -16.81
N SER A 33 -16.30 6.74 -16.82
CA SER A 33 -16.94 6.25 -18.05
C SER A 33 -17.76 7.32 -18.75
N TYR A 34 -18.42 8.20 -17.99
CA TYR A 34 -19.15 9.33 -18.57
C TYR A 34 -18.18 10.39 -19.10
N ALA A 35 -17.08 10.65 -18.40
CA ALA A 35 -16.10 11.65 -18.78
C ALA A 35 -15.26 11.25 -20.01
N SER A 36 -14.98 9.96 -20.20
CA SER A 36 -14.19 9.47 -21.34
C SER A 36 -14.77 8.18 -21.93
N PRO A 37 -15.15 8.17 -23.23
CA PRO A 37 -15.60 6.96 -23.92
C PRO A 37 -14.55 5.85 -23.96
N ARG A 38 -13.26 6.21 -23.84
CA ARG A 38 -12.13 5.26 -23.88
C ARG A 38 -11.88 4.58 -22.54
N PHE A 39 -12.60 4.93 -21.48
CA PHE A 39 -12.34 4.38 -20.14
C PHE A 39 -12.44 2.84 -20.09
N PHE A 40 -13.40 2.26 -20.82
CA PHE A 40 -13.58 0.81 -20.92
C PHE A 40 -12.74 0.15 -22.03
N SER A 41 -11.70 0.82 -22.55
CA SER A 41 -10.80 0.24 -23.54
C SER A 41 -9.81 -0.75 -22.92
N VAL A 42 -9.40 -1.75 -23.71
CA VAL A 42 -8.39 -2.74 -23.33
C VAL A 42 -7.07 -2.06 -22.93
N ASP A 43 -6.70 -0.97 -23.61
CA ASP A 43 -5.48 -0.20 -23.31
C ASP A 43 -5.53 0.43 -21.92
N THR A 44 -6.71 0.92 -21.51
CA THR A 44 -6.89 1.50 -20.17
C THR A 44 -6.79 0.41 -19.11
N PHE A 45 -7.46 -0.74 -19.31
CA PHE A 45 -7.36 -1.87 -18.37
C PHE A 45 -5.93 -2.40 -18.27
N THR A 46 -5.22 -2.49 -19.40
CA THR A 46 -3.82 -2.93 -19.43
C THR A 46 -2.93 -1.95 -18.67
N SER A 47 -3.10 -0.65 -18.89
CA SER A 47 -2.36 0.41 -18.17
C SER A 47 -2.62 0.36 -16.66
N VAL A 48 -3.88 0.20 -16.27
CA VAL A 48 -4.30 0.01 -14.86
C VAL A 48 -3.62 -1.22 -14.26
N ALA A 49 -3.59 -2.33 -15.00
CA ALA A 49 -3.03 -3.60 -14.53
C ALA A 49 -1.51 -3.58 -14.36
N PHE A 50 -0.78 -2.71 -15.07
CA PHE A 50 0.66 -2.48 -14.85
C PHE A 50 0.95 -1.49 -13.71
N GLN A 51 0.14 -0.44 -13.55
CA GLN A 51 0.40 0.63 -12.57
C GLN A 51 -0.10 0.30 -11.16
N LEU A 52 -1.25 -0.37 -11.04
CA LEU A 52 -1.84 -0.74 -9.74
C LEU A 52 -0.89 -1.56 -8.86
N PRO A 53 -0.16 -2.56 -9.37
CA PRO A 53 0.73 -3.39 -8.57
C PRO A 53 1.86 -2.63 -7.90
N GLU A 54 2.49 -1.68 -8.59
CA GLU A 54 3.58 -0.88 -8.02
C GLU A 54 3.07 -0.07 -6.82
N LEU A 55 2.02 0.71 -7.02
CA LEU A 55 1.33 1.46 -5.96
C LEU A 55 0.88 0.53 -4.82
N GLY A 56 0.36 -0.64 -5.18
CA GLY A 56 -0.19 -1.61 -4.25
C GLY A 56 0.87 -2.21 -3.34
N LEU A 57 2.05 -2.55 -3.87
CA LEU A 57 3.14 -3.10 -3.06
C LEU A 57 3.66 -2.08 -2.03
N PHE A 58 3.82 -0.81 -2.42
CA PHE A 58 4.16 0.26 -1.47
C PHE A 58 3.09 0.45 -0.39
N THR A 59 1.81 0.37 -0.78
CA THR A 59 0.69 0.50 0.16
C THR A 59 0.63 -0.67 1.14
N LEU A 60 0.88 -1.91 0.69
CA LEU A 60 0.98 -3.07 1.56
C LEU A 60 2.18 -2.97 2.52
N ALA A 61 3.33 -2.49 2.02
CA ALA A 61 4.49 -2.22 2.87
C ALA A 61 4.16 -1.21 3.97
N MET A 62 3.40 -0.15 3.67
CA MET A 62 2.99 0.87 4.62
C MET A 62 1.92 0.40 5.63
N LEU A 63 1.07 -0.55 5.22
CA LEU A 63 -0.13 -0.95 5.96
C LEU A 63 0.15 -1.45 7.39
N MET A 64 1.09 -2.38 7.57
CA MET A 64 1.37 -2.94 8.90
C MET A 64 1.95 -1.91 9.88
N PRO A 65 2.96 -1.10 9.50
CA PRO A 65 3.40 0.04 10.31
C PRO A 65 2.25 0.97 10.71
N LEU A 66 1.38 1.32 9.76
CA LEU A 66 0.24 2.20 10.00
C LEU A 66 -0.75 1.62 11.00
N VAL A 67 -1.09 0.33 10.87
CA VAL A 67 -1.97 -0.35 11.83
C VAL A 67 -1.36 -0.45 13.23
N SER A 68 -0.03 -0.46 13.35
CA SER A 68 0.64 -0.40 14.65
C SER A 68 0.68 0.99 15.29
N GLY A 69 0.17 2.03 14.62
CA GLY A 69 0.24 3.43 15.07
C GLY A 69 1.54 4.14 14.70
N GLY A 70 2.31 3.57 13.77
CA GLY A 70 3.54 4.15 13.25
C GLY A 70 3.44 4.50 11.76
N PHE A 71 4.51 5.05 11.20
CA PHE A 71 4.63 5.30 9.76
C PHE A 71 5.93 4.67 9.25
N ASN A 72 5.93 4.26 7.98
CA ASN A 72 7.15 3.96 7.24
C ASN A 72 7.24 4.91 6.05
N LEU A 73 7.74 6.13 6.26
CA LEU A 73 7.95 7.09 5.18
C LEU A 73 9.18 6.75 4.32
N ALA A 74 9.99 5.76 4.72
CA ALA A 74 11.15 5.30 3.94
C ALA A 74 10.79 4.22 2.90
N VAL A 75 9.52 3.88 2.68
CA VAL A 75 9.11 2.74 1.82
C VAL A 75 9.69 2.83 0.40
N THR A 76 9.61 4.00 -0.23
CA THR A 76 10.07 4.23 -1.61
C THR A 76 11.59 4.14 -1.71
N PHE A 77 12.32 4.78 -0.80
CA PHE A 77 13.78 4.73 -0.77
C PHE A 77 14.34 3.37 -0.34
N THR A 78 13.62 2.64 0.51
CA THR A 78 13.96 1.24 0.84
C THR A 78 13.81 0.36 -0.38
N ALA A 79 12.77 0.56 -1.20
CA ALA A 79 12.62 -0.15 -2.47
C ALA A 79 13.68 0.24 -3.50
N ASN A 80 14.05 1.53 -3.58
CA ASN A 80 15.14 2.01 -4.44
C ASN A 80 16.47 1.33 -4.08
N ILE A 81 16.82 1.30 -2.79
CA ILE A 81 18.06 0.66 -2.32
C ILE A 81 18.01 -0.87 -2.50
N ALA A 82 16.85 -1.50 -2.32
CA ALA A 82 16.68 -2.92 -2.61
C ALA A 82 16.84 -3.23 -4.11
N GLY A 83 16.24 -2.42 -4.99
CA GLY A 83 16.43 -2.51 -6.44
C GLY A 83 17.89 -2.28 -6.81
N LEU A 84 18.56 -1.32 -6.18
CA LEU A 84 19.98 -1.04 -6.41
C LEU A 84 20.87 -2.23 -5.99
N ALA A 85 20.55 -2.90 -4.89
CA ALA A 85 21.25 -4.12 -4.48
C ALA A 85 21.12 -5.25 -5.51
N MET A 86 19.91 -5.45 -6.07
CA MET A 86 19.70 -6.41 -7.17
C MET A 86 20.46 -6.00 -8.44
N ALA A 87 20.40 -4.71 -8.81
CA ALA A 87 21.09 -4.17 -9.97
C ALA A 87 22.61 -4.37 -9.88
N TRP A 88 23.18 -4.12 -8.70
CA TRP A 88 24.60 -4.31 -8.44
C TRP A 88 25.02 -5.77 -8.58
N VAL A 89 24.26 -6.70 -8.00
CA VAL A 89 24.50 -8.15 -8.16
C VAL A 89 24.44 -8.57 -9.63
N LEU A 90 23.40 -8.15 -10.36
CA LEU A 90 23.24 -8.51 -11.77
C LEU A 90 24.43 -8.01 -12.59
N HIS A 91 24.82 -6.75 -12.42
CA HIS A 91 25.92 -6.16 -13.16
C HIS A 91 27.28 -6.80 -12.82
N SER A 92 27.51 -7.17 -11.56
CA SER A 92 28.76 -7.81 -11.13
C SER A 92 28.91 -9.26 -11.60
N TYR A 93 27.81 -9.99 -11.80
CA TYR A 93 27.82 -11.45 -12.01
C TYR A 93 27.12 -11.92 -13.30
N GLY A 94 27.01 -11.05 -14.31
CA GLY A 94 26.54 -11.45 -15.65
C GLY A 94 25.89 -10.38 -16.52
N GLY A 95 25.61 -9.19 -15.98
CA GLY A 95 24.99 -8.09 -16.71
C GLY A 95 23.66 -8.51 -17.36
N VAL A 96 23.54 -8.23 -18.67
CA VAL A 96 22.35 -8.55 -19.47
C VAL A 96 22.17 -10.06 -19.68
N ASP A 97 23.26 -10.82 -19.65
CA ASP A 97 23.31 -12.27 -19.85
C ASP A 97 23.28 -13.07 -18.53
N ALA A 98 22.93 -12.40 -17.42
CA ALA A 98 22.93 -13.03 -16.11
C ALA A 98 22.01 -14.27 -16.08
N GLY A 99 22.59 -15.42 -15.73
CA GLY A 99 21.86 -16.67 -15.61
C GLY A 99 20.85 -16.67 -14.46
N ALA A 100 19.96 -17.68 -14.44
CA ALA A 100 18.91 -17.81 -13.43
C ALA A 100 19.43 -17.79 -11.98
N GLY A 101 20.62 -18.34 -11.73
CA GLY A 101 21.26 -18.32 -10.40
C GLY A 101 21.60 -16.90 -9.94
N THR A 102 22.19 -16.08 -10.82
CA THR A 102 22.51 -14.68 -10.52
C THR A 102 21.25 -13.85 -10.30
N ILE A 103 20.19 -14.10 -11.07
CA ILE A 103 18.89 -13.43 -10.89
C ILE A 103 18.30 -13.78 -9.53
N ALA A 104 18.30 -15.05 -9.13
CA ALA A 104 17.81 -15.47 -7.82
C ALA A 104 18.63 -14.83 -6.69
N LEU A 105 19.95 -14.72 -6.85
CA LEU A 105 20.82 -14.03 -5.89
C LEU A 105 20.52 -12.52 -5.83
N GLY A 106 20.24 -11.89 -6.97
CA GLY A 106 19.83 -10.48 -7.04
C GLY A 106 18.50 -10.23 -6.32
N ILE A 107 17.51 -11.08 -6.54
CA ILE A 107 16.22 -11.02 -5.82
C ILE A 107 16.44 -11.23 -4.33
N ALA A 108 17.25 -12.21 -3.93
CA ALA A 108 17.58 -12.45 -2.53
C ALA A 108 18.27 -11.22 -1.90
N ALA A 109 19.19 -10.58 -2.63
CA ALA A 109 19.86 -9.35 -2.18
C ALA A 109 18.88 -8.19 -2.01
N ALA A 110 17.94 -7.98 -2.94
CA ALA A 110 16.89 -6.97 -2.79
C ALA A 110 16.03 -7.22 -1.55
N LEU A 111 15.55 -8.45 -1.37
CA LEU A 111 14.71 -8.83 -0.22
C LEU A 111 15.47 -8.69 1.10
N ALA A 112 16.72 -9.13 1.14
CA ALA A 112 17.58 -9.01 2.32
C ALA A 112 17.84 -7.54 2.68
N THR A 113 18.13 -6.70 1.69
CA THR A 113 18.40 -5.28 1.90
C THR A 113 17.16 -4.53 2.39
N GLY A 114 16.00 -4.81 1.79
CA GLY A 114 14.72 -4.28 2.26
C GLY A 114 14.41 -4.72 3.70
N ALA A 115 14.53 -6.03 4.00
CA ALA A 115 14.31 -6.56 5.33
C ALA A 115 15.30 -6.01 6.37
N ALA A 116 16.58 -5.81 5.99
CA ALA A 116 17.59 -5.22 6.86
C ALA A 116 17.28 -3.76 7.20
N SER A 117 16.93 -2.94 6.20
CA SER A 117 16.47 -1.56 6.41
C SER A 117 15.27 -1.50 7.37
N GLY A 118 14.26 -2.33 7.11
CA GLY A 118 13.09 -2.45 7.96
C GLY A 118 13.41 -2.94 9.37
N TRP A 119 14.33 -3.89 9.51
CA TRP A 119 14.77 -4.41 10.80
C TRP A 119 15.51 -3.33 11.61
N VAL A 120 16.43 -2.58 11.00
CA VAL A 120 17.16 -1.48 11.67
C VAL A 120 16.18 -0.43 12.18
N MET A 121 15.29 0.05 11.31
CA MET A 121 14.27 1.02 11.68
C MET A 121 13.37 0.48 12.81
N GLY A 122 12.88 -0.75 12.67
CA GLY A 122 12.05 -1.40 13.67
C GLY A 122 12.78 -1.64 15.00
N ALA A 123 14.07 -1.93 14.98
CA ALA A 123 14.89 -2.13 16.17
C ALA A 123 15.12 -0.81 16.91
N ILE A 124 15.37 0.29 16.19
CA ILE A 124 15.50 1.63 16.77
C ILE A 124 14.18 2.00 17.46
N ILE A 125 13.06 2.00 16.73
CA ILE A 125 11.74 2.36 17.27
C ILE A 125 11.41 1.52 18.51
N ALA A 126 11.59 0.20 18.41
CA ALA A 126 11.22 -0.74 19.46
C ALA A 126 12.07 -0.64 20.74
N ARG A 127 13.34 -0.21 20.63
CA ARG A 127 14.28 -0.17 21.76
C ARG A 127 14.42 1.22 22.38
N THR A 128 14.37 2.27 21.57
CA THR A 128 14.55 3.64 22.05
C THR A 128 13.23 4.32 22.39
N GLY A 129 12.09 3.79 21.91
CA GLY A 129 10.80 4.46 22.04
C GLY A 129 10.69 5.74 21.20
N ALA A 130 11.60 5.95 20.25
CA ALA A 130 11.56 7.09 19.35
C ALA A 130 10.30 7.08 18.48
N SER A 131 9.81 8.28 18.13
CA SER A 131 8.65 8.43 17.26
C SER A 131 8.87 7.73 15.91
N PRO A 132 7.98 6.81 15.49
CA PRO A 132 8.14 6.08 14.24
C PRO A 132 8.24 6.98 13.00
N ILE A 133 7.54 8.12 13.01
CA ILE A 133 7.60 9.11 11.93
C ILE A 133 9.02 9.64 11.80
N LEU A 134 9.63 10.10 12.90
CA LEU A 134 10.99 10.66 12.90
C LEU A 134 12.01 9.62 12.46
N VAL A 135 11.95 8.39 12.99
CA VAL A 135 12.90 7.33 12.57
C VAL A 135 12.74 7.02 11.08
N SER A 136 11.51 6.92 10.58
CA SER A 136 11.29 6.65 9.15
C SER A 136 11.71 7.81 8.24
N LEU A 137 11.55 9.07 8.67
CA LEU A 137 12.08 10.24 7.95
C LEU A 137 13.61 10.25 7.94
N SER A 138 14.25 9.97 9.08
CA SER A 138 15.71 9.85 9.15
C SER A 138 16.22 8.73 8.25
N MET A 139 15.54 7.58 8.25
CA MET A 139 15.88 6.45 7.37
C MET A 139 15.67 6.79 5.90
N MET A 140 14.62 7.54 5.58
CA MET A 140 14.36 8.06 4.23
C MET A 140 15.52 8.92 3.73
N ILE A 141 15.96 9.90 4.54
CA ILE A 141 17.08 10.80 4.19
C ILE A 141 18.38 10.00 4.06
N PHE A 142 18.64 9.08 4.99
CA PHE A 142 19.83 8.22 4.96
C PHE A 142 19.88 7.36 3.69
N LEU A 143 18.80 6.64 3.38
CA LEU A 143 18.74 5.76 2.21
C LEU A 143 18.78 6.55 0.90
N ARG A 144 18.18 7.74 0.86
CA ARG A 144 18.30 8.65 -0.27
C ARG A 144 19.75 9.03 -0.52
N GLY A 145 20.44 9.56 0.50
CA GLY A 145 21.84 9.98 0.38
C GLY A 145 22.79 8.80 0.08
N LEU A 146 22.54 7.64 0.71
CA LEU A 146 23.29 6.42 0.42
C LEU A 146 23.12 5.99 -1.04
N GLY A 147 21.89 6.03 -1.55
CA GLY A 147 21.62 5.69 -2.95
C GLY A 147 22.30 6.67 -3.90
N GLU A 148 22.21 7.97 -3.63
CA GLU A 148 22.83 9.01 -4.47
C GLU A 148 24.35 8.88 -4.48
N PHE A 149 24.95 8.55 -3.34
CA PHE A 149 26.38 8.26 -3.23
C PHE A 149 26.77 7.02 -4.03
N LEU A 150 26.01 5.93 -3.92
CA LEU A 150 26.31 4.68 -4.63
C LEU A 150 26.16 4.82 -6.14
N THR A 151 25.16 5.58 -6.62
CA THR A 151 24.93 5.77 -8.05
C THR A 151 25.64 6.99 -8.65
N HIS A 152 26.34 7.78 -7.84
CA HIS A 152 26.90 9.08 -8.25
C HIS A 152 25.84 10.01 -8.88
N GLY A 153 24.60 9.91 -8.42
CA GLY A 153 23.43 10.62 -9.00
C GLY A 153 22.93 10.06 -10.34
N GLY A 154 23.61 9.04 -10.90
CA GLY A 154 23.21 8.37 -12.13
C GLY A 154 22.17 7.27 -11.92
N ASP A 155 21.83 6.60 -13.01
CA ASP A 155 20.95 5.45 -13.05
C ASP A 155 21.68 4.18 -13.52
N ILE A 156 21.25 3.02 -13.01
CA ILE A 156 21.77 1.73 -13.43
C ILE A 156 20.70 1.05 -14.27
N SER A 157 21.02 0.74 -15.54
CA SER A 157 20.12 0.16 -16.53
C SER A 157 20.75 -1.05 -17.22
N GLY A 158 19.96 -1.74 -18.06
CA GLY A 158 20.44 -2.89 -18.83
C GLY A 158 20.33 -4.21 -18.05
N PHE A 159 19.10 -4.66 -17.82
CA PHE A 159 18.83 -5.88 -17.06
C PHE A 159 18.42 -7.06 -17.95
N PRO A 160 18.61 -8.31 -17.49
CA PRO A 160 18.23 -9.49 -18.25
C PRO A 160 16.73 -9.52 -18.62
N PRO A 161 16.35 -10.14 -19.76
CA PRO A 161 14.95 -10.20 -20.20
C PRO A 161 13.99 -10.79 -19.17
N PHE A 162 14.45 -11.75 -18.36
CA PHE A 162 13.63 -12.32 -17.29
C PHE A 162 13.27 -11.26 -16.23
N VAL A 163 14.21 -10.40 -15.84
CA VAL A 163 13.96 -9.32 -14.88
C VAL A 163 12.99 -8.30 -15.45
N LEU A 164 13.11 -7.98 -16.74
CA LEU A 164 12.15 -7.13 -17.46
C LEU A 164 10.76 -7.77 -17.50
N SER A 165 10.68 -9.09 -17.64
CA SER A 165 9.41 -9.81 -17.61
C SER A 165 8.71 -9.76 -16.25
N LEU A 166 9.43 -9.55 -15.15
CA LEU A 166 8.81 -9.35 -13.83
C LEU A 166 8.05 -8.02 -13.72
N GLY A 167 8.49 -6.99 -14.44
CA GLY A 167 7.88 -5.65 -14.44
C GLY A 167 6.93 -5.40 -15.60
N ASN A 168 7.28 -5.86 -16.80
CA ASN A 168 6.55 -5.59 -18.04
C ASN A 168 6.02 -6.85 -18.74
N GLY A 169 6.25 -8.03 -18.18
CA GLY A 169 5.82 -9.30 -18.79
C GLY A 169 4.32 -9.55 -18.64
N LEU A 170 3.80 -10.37 -19.56
CA LEU A 170 2.43 -10.89 -19.53
C LEU A 170 2.47 -12.39 -19.24
N LEU A 171 1.66 -12.83 -18.28
CA LEU A 171 1.43 -14.23 -17.96
C LEU A 171 -0.06 -14.52 -18.06
N LEU A 172 -0.45 -15.44 -18.95
CA LEU A 172 -1.86 -15.77 -19.24
C LEU A 172 -2.70 -14.54 -19.64
N GLY A 173 -2.09 -13.58 -20.35
CA GLY A 173 -2.75 -12.33 -20.77
C GLY A 173 -2.89 -11.27 -19.67
N VAL A 174 -2.35 -11.52 -18.47
CA VAL A 174 -2.37 -10.59 -17.33
C VAL A 174 -0.95 -10.18 -16.96
N PRO A 175 -0.68 -8.89 -16.66
CA PRO A 175 0.64 -8.44 -16.21
C PRO A 175 1.20 -9.24 -15.04
N VAL A 176 2.45 -9.68 -15.16
CA VAL A 176 3.20 -10.37 -14.08
C VAL A 176 3.23 -9.56 -12.77
N PRO A 177 3.41 -8.22 -12.78
CA PRO A 177 3.32 -7.43 -11.55
C PRO A 177 2.00 -7.63 -10.79
N LEU A 178 0.89 -7.79 -11.51
CA LEU A 178 -0.43 -7.96 -10.89
C LEU A 178 -0.53 -9.29 -10.15
N TRP A 179 0.06 -10.36 -10.69
CA TRP A 179 0.18 -11.64 -9.99
C TRP A 179 1.03 -11.53 -8.73
N ILE A 180 2.16 -10.83 -8.79
CA ILE A 180 3.03 -10.59 -7.64
C ILE A 180 2.26 -9.81 -6.56
N PHE A 181 1.58 -8.73 -6.95
CA PHE A 181 0.74 -7.94 -6.03
C PHE A 181 -0.38 -8.78 -5.42
N ALA A 182 -1.10 -9.58 -6.21
CA ALA A 182 -2.19 -10.43 -5.71
C ALA A 182 -1.66 -11.45 -4.69
N GLY A 183 -0.50 -12.07 -4.97
CA GLY A 183 0.18 -12.98 -4.04
C GLY A 183 0.59 -12.29 -2.74
N CYS A 184 1.19 -11.09 -2.84
CA CYS A 184 1.56 -10.27 -1.68
C CYS A 184 0.33 -9.83 -0.87
N ALA A 185 -0.75 -9.42 -1.52
CA ALA A 185 -2.00 -9.03 -0.86
C ALA A 185 -2.63 -10.22 -0.12
N ALA A 186 -2.65 -11.41 -0.73
CA ALA A 186 -3.12 -12.63 -0.10
C ALA A 186 -2.24 -13.01 1.12
N LEU A 187 -0.92 -12.94 0.97
CA LEU A 187 0.02 -13.17 2.07
C LEU A 187 -0.23 -12.19 3.21
N TRP A 188 -0.37 -10.89 2.93
CA TRP A 188 -0.64 -9.86 3.93
C TRP A 188 -1.98 -10.07 4.63
N HIS A 189 -3.00 -10.49 3.88
CA HIS A 189 -4.29 -10.82 4.44
C HIS A 189 -4.18 -11.97 5.45
N VAL A 190 -3.46 -13.04 5.11
CA VAL A 190 -3.20 -14.17 6.01
C VAL A 190 -2.38 -13.73 7.22
N VAL A 191 -1.33 -12.94 7.03
CA VAL A 191 -0.50 -12.42 8.13
C VAL A 191 -1.36 -11.60 9.09
N MET A 192 -2.18 -10.67 8.60
CA MET A 192 -3.00 -9.80 9.45
C MET A 192 -4.15 -10.51 10.16
N THR A 193 -4.77 -11.51 9.52
CA THR A 193 -5.97 -12.18 10.04
C THR A 193 -5.68 -13.45 10.82
N ARG A 194 -4.68 -14.24 10.41
CA ARG A 194 -4.44 -15.59 10.95
C ARG A 194 -3.18 -15.72 11.79
N THR A 195 -2.30 -14.72 11.85
CA THR A 195 -1.07 -14.82 12.64
C THR A 195 -1.11 -14.05 13.95
N ARG A 196 -0.31 -14.50 14.92
CA ARG A 196 -0.09 -13.80 16.20
C ARG A 196 0.48 -12.39 16.00
N LEU A 197 1.28 -12.20 14.94
CA LEU A 197 1.84 -10.88 14.62
C LEU A 197 0.73 -9.91 14.24
N GLY A 198 -0.18 -10.30 13.35
CA GLY A 198 -1.31 -9.44 12.94
C GLY A 198 -2.26 -9.06 14.08
N PHE A 199 -2.43 -9.96 15.07
CA PHE A 199 -3.15 -9.65 16.30
C PHE A 199 -2.36 -8.67 17.19
N ALA A 200 -1.07 -8.92 17.40
CA ALA A 200 -0.19 -8.04 18.16
C ALA A 200 -0.11 -6.63 17.54
N THR A 201 -0.03 -6.52 16.21
CA THR A 201 -0.03 -5.23 15.50
C THR A 201 -1.26 -4.39 15.83
N ARG A 202 -2.45 -5.00 15.84
CA ARG A 202 -3.71 -4.32 16.19
C ARG A 202 -3.75 -3.94 17.67
N MET A 203 -3.32 -4.81 18.57
CA MET A 203 -3.24 -4.47 20.00
C MET A 203 -2.28 -3.31 20.25
N ILE A 204 -1.08 -3.35 19.66
CA ILE A 204 -0.07 -2.29 19.79
C ILE A 204 -0.65 -0.94 19.34
N GLY A 205 -1.32 -0.91 18.18
CA GLY A 205 -1.92 0.32 17.67
C GLY A 205 -3.14 0.80 18.48
N SER A 206 -3.85 -0.07 19.18
CA SER A 206 -4.94 0.35 20.07
C SER A 206 -4.42 0.92 21.39
N ASN A 207 -3.49 0.23 22.04
CA ASN A 207 -2.85 0.69 23.27
C ASN A 207 -1.55 -0.08 23.53
N LEU A 208 -0.41 0.61 23.39
CA LEU A 208 0.92 0.03 23.60
C LEU A 208 1.15 -0.47 25.03
N GLU A 209 0.70 0.28 26.04
CA GLU A 209 0.91 -0.07 27.45
C GLU A 209 0.10 -1.29 27.85
N ALA A 210 -1.20 -1.31 27.51
CA ALA A 210 -2.07 -2.45 27.77
C ALA A 210 -1.57 -3.72 27.07
N THR A 211 -1.02 -3.58 25.87
CA THR A 211 -0.40 -4.68 25.13
C THR A 211 0.81 -5.24 25.88
N ARG A 212 1.63 -4.37 26.48
CA ARG A 212 2.78 -4.76 27.29
C ARG A 212 2.36 -5.51 28.55
N TYR A 213 1.34 -5.03 29.25
CA TYR A 213 0.77 -5.71 30.43
C TYR A 213 0.09 -7.04 30.09
N SER A 214 -0.34 -7.23 28.84
CA SER A 214 -0.91 -8.48 28.33
C SER A 214 0.14 -9.54 27.97
N GLY A 215 1.42 -9.32 28.30
CA GLY A 215 2.50 -10.29 28.08
C GLY A 215 3.01 -10.39 26.64
N ILE A 216 2.58 -9.50 25.74
CA ILE A 216 3.07 -9.46 24.37
C ILE A 216 4.42 -8.75 24.35
N ALA A 217 5.44 -9.40 23.77
CA ALA A 217 6.76 -8.81 23.58
C ALA A 217 6.72 -7.72 22.50
N THR A 218 6.27 -6.51 22.87
CA THR A 218 6.06 -5.36 21.98
C THR A 218 7.32 -5.02 21.19
N THR A 219 8.50 -5.07 21.82
CA THR A 219 9.78 -4.81 21.14
C THR A 219 9.98 -5.74 19.95
N ARG A 220 9.79 -7.06 20.13
CA ARG A 220 9.94 -8.03 19.03
C ARG A 220 8.86 -7.88 17.97
N ALA A 221 7.63 -7.54 18.37
CA ALA A 221 6.53 -7.33 17.46
C ALA A 221 6.76 -6.11 16.55
N VAL A 222 7.14 -4.97 17.12
CA VAL A 222 7.45 -3.73 16.36
C VAL A 222 8.62 -3.98 15.40
N THR A 223 9.71 -4.61 15.85
CA THR A 223 10.83 -4.93 14.94
C THR A 223 10.40 -5.81 13.77
N ARG A 224 9.56 -6.83 14.01
CA ARG A 224 9.04 -7.71 12.94
C ARG A 224 8.09 -6.99 11.98
N ILE A 225 7.26 -6.06 12.49
CA ILE A 225 6.35 -5.25 11.67
C ILE A 225 7.14 -4.46 10.63
N TYR A 226 8.18 -3.75 11.07
CA TYR A 226 9.01 -2.95 10.17
C TYR A 226 9.92 -3.81 9.28
N MET A 227 10.43 -4.95 9.76
CA MET A 227 11.16 -5.91 8.93
C MET A 227 10.31 -6.46 7.78
N LEU A 228 9.05 -6.85 8.03
CA LEU A 228 8.13 -7.30 6.98
C LEU A 228 7.77 -6.16 6.03
N SER A 229 7.55 -4.96 6.54
CA SER A 229 7.36 -3.76 5.72
C SER A 229 8.53 -3.54 4.76
N GLY A 230 9.76 -3.64 5.27
CA GLY A 230 10.98 -3.58 4.47
C GLY A 230 11.11 -4.71 3.45
N LEU A 231 10.71 -5.94 3.80
CA LEU A 231 10.67 -7.07 2.88
C LEU A 231 9.73 -6.79 1.69
N MET A 232 8.55 -6.19 1.92
CA MET A 232 7.66 -5.76 0.84
C MET A 232 8.24 -4.63 0.00
N CYS A 233 9.01 -3.72 0.60
CA CYS A 233 9.77 -2.73 -0.17
C CYS A 233 10.80 -3.42 -1.06
N GLY A 234 11.41 -4.53 -0.61
CA GLY A 234 12.29 -5.36 -1.43
C GLY A 234 11.58 -5.93 -2.66
N VAL A 235 10.38 -6.49 -2.48
CA VAL A 235 9.54 -6.99 -3.60
C VAL A 235 9.19 -5.84 -4.55
N ALA A 236 8.75 -4.69 -4.01
CA ALA A 236 8.46 -3.51 -4.81
C ALA A 236 9.68 -3.05 -5.62
N GLY A 237 10.88 -3.07 -5.03
CA GLY A 237 12.13 -2.71 -5.70
C GLY A 237 12.45 -3.62 -6.89
N VAL A 238 12.23 -4.94 -6.75
CA VAL A 238 12.40 -5.91 -7.85
C VAL A 238 11.44 -5.62 -9.01
N VAL A 239 10.16 -5.40 -8.70
CA VAL A 239 9.13 -5.10 -9.72
C VAL A 239 9.41 -3.77 -10.39
N MET A 240 9.75 -2.74 -9.61
CA MET A 240 10.04 -1.40 -10.10
C MET A 240 11.28 -1.40 -11.02
N LEU A 241 12.34 -2.12 -10.66
CA LEU A 241 13.52 -2.31 -11.51
C LEU A 241 13.14 -2.90 -12.87
N GLY A 242 12.32 -3.95 -12.89
CA GLY A 242 11.85 -4.56 -14.14
C GLY A 242 10.94 -3.66 -14.96
N SER A 243 10.17 -2.78 -14.29
CA SER A 243 9.17 -1.91 -14.92
C SER A 243 9.84 -0.73 -15.63
N PHE A 244 10.82 -0.10 -14.98
CA PHE A 244 11.55 1.05 -15.54
C PHE A 244 12.77 0.66 -16.39
N ASN A 245 13.21 -0.61 -16.35
CA ASN A 245 14.50 -1.07 -16.93
C ASN A 245 15.70 -0.20 -16.48
N SER A 246 15.56 0.47 -15.35
CA SER A 246 16.55 1.36 -14.77
C SER A 246 16.23 1.54 -13.29
N VAL A 247 17.26 1.66 -12.47
CA VAL A 247 17.14 2.02 -11.06
C VAL A 247 17.90 3.31 -10.81
N ARG A 248 17.19 4.28 -10.26
CA ARG A 248 17.71 5.59 -9.84
C ARG A 248 17.02 5.99 -8.55
N VAL A 249 17.74 6.70 -7.70
CA VAL A 249 17.15 7.31 -6.50
C VAL A 249 16.04 8.28 -6.90
N GLY A 250 14.88 8.12 -6.27
CA GLY A 250 13.70 8.94 -6.54
C GLY A 250 12.63 8.27 -7.39
N HIS A 251 12.89 7.09 -7.97
CA HIS A 251 11.81 6.29 -8.56
C HIS A 251 10.76 5.96 -7.49
N GLY A 252 9.50 6.12 -7.88
CA GLY A 252 8.35 5.86 -7.02
C GLY A 252 8.14 6.87 -5.89
N GLU A 253 8.86 8.00 -5.81
CA GLU A 253 8.64 9.01 -4.76
C GLU A 253 7.19 9.48 -4.66
N ALA A 254 6.54 9.69 -5.81
CA ALA A 254 5.13 10.07 -5.87
C ALA A 254 4.20 9.03 -5.21
N PHE A 255 4.59 7.74 -5.21
CA PHE A 255 3.79 6.68 -4.60
C PHE A 255 3.78 6.72 -3.07
N LEU A 256 4.72 7.40 -2.42
CA LEU A 256 4.78 7.48 -0.95
C LEU A 256 3.48 8.05 -0.38
N LEU A 257 3.10 9.26 -0.77
CA LEU A 257 1.91 9.92 -0.25
C LEU A 257 0.62 9.32 -0.80
N ILE A 258 0.63 8.80 -2.03
CA ILE A 258 -0.52 8.11 -2.60
C ILE A 258 -0.78 6.78 -1.87
N SER A 259 0.27 6.09 -1.40
CA SER A 259 0.13 4.87 -0.59
C SER A 259 -0.48 5.15 0.79
N VAL A 260 -0.11 6.27 1.40
CA VAL A 260 -0.74 6.74 2.65
C VAL A 260 -2.21 7.07 2.40
N LEU A 261 -2.50 7.78 1.31
CA LEU A 261 -3.86 8.10 0.90
C LEU A 261 -4.70 6.83 0.67
N ALA A 262 -4.15 5.82 -0.01
CA ALA A 262 -4.81 4.54 -0.23
C ALA A 262 -5.15 3.83 1.09
N CYS A 263 -4.24 3.83 2.05
CA CYS A 263 -4.52 3.31 3.39
C CYS A 263 -5.66 4.07 4.08
N PHE A 264 -5.66 5.41 4.01
CA PHE A 264 -6.69 6.24 4.64
C PHE A 264 -8.06 6.07 3.98
N LEU A 265 -8.12 6.00 2.66
CA LEU A 265 -9.34 5.70 1.91
C LEU A 265 -9.82 4.27 2.21
N GLY A 266 -8.90 3.32 2.38
CA GLY A 266 -9.13 1.96 2.89
C GLY A 266 -9.50 1.89 4.37
N ARG A 267 -9.81 3.02 5.02
CA ARG A 267 -10.26 3.16 6.41
C ARG A 267 -9.27 2.68 7.44
N VAL A 268 -7.98 2.68 7.12
CA VAL A 268 -6.94 2.45 8.13
C VAL A 268 -6.87 3.67 9.05
N ASP A 269 -6.75 3.40 10.35
CA ASP A 269 -6.58 4.46 11.33
C ASP A 269 -5.12 4.96 11.33
N PRO A 270 -4.85 6.25 11.08
CA PRO A 270 -3.49 6.80 11.20
C PRO A 270 -2.89 6.64 12.60
N PHE A 271 -3.71 6.53 13.63
CA PHE A 271 -3.27 6.32 15.01
C PHE A 271 -3.15 4.84 15.40
N GLY A 272 -3.48 3.93 14.48
CA GLY A 272 -3.34 2.49 14.66
C GLY A 272 -4.59 1.77 15.20
N GLY A 273 -4.45 0.47 15.42
CA GLY A 273 -5.47 -0.39 16.01
C GLY A 273 -6.44 -0.99 14.99
N PHE A 274 -6.77 -0.26 13.93
CA PHE A 274 -7.69 -0.73 12.89
C PHE A 274 -7.09 -0.64 11.48
N GLY A 275 -7.13 -1.76 10.76
CA GLY A 275 -6.84 -1.81 9.33
C GLY A 275 -7.05 -3.21 8.76
N ARG A 276 -7.49 -3.28 7.51
CA ARG A 276 -7.80 -4.52 6.78
C ARG A 276 -7.23 -4.44 5.38
N VAL A 277 -6.71 -5.55 4.87
CA VAL A 277 -6.11 -5.60 3.53
C VAL A 277 -7.16 -5.41 2.42
N VAL A 278 -8.33 -6.04 2.55
CA VAL A 278 -9.36 -6.01 1.50
C VAL A 278 -9.86 -4.59 1.18
N PRO A 279 -10.28 -3.76 2.16
CA PRO A 279 -10.64 -2.36 1.89
C PRO A 279 -9.50 -1.54 1.27
N VAL A 280 -8.24 -1.81 1.65
CA VAL A 280 -7.08 -1.12 1.08
C VAL A 280 -6.88 -1.49 -0.40
N VAL A 281 -7.07 -2.76 -0.76
CA VAL A 281 -7.03 -3.20 -2.16
C VAL A 281 -8.13 -2.53 -2.99
N ILE A 282 -9.35 -2.43 -2.46
CA ILE A 282 -10.44 -1.72 -3.15
C ILE A 282 -10.12 -0.24 -3.29
N ALA A 283 -9.54 0.40 -2.26
CA ALA A 283 -9.09 1.78 -2.31
C ALA A 283 -8.01 2.00 -3.39
N LEU A 284 -7.08 1.06 -3.54
CA LEU A 284 -6.07 1.10 -4.62
C LEU A 284 -6.71 1.05 -6.01
N VAL A 285 -7.70 0.17 -6.21
CA VAL A 285 -8.45 0.11 -7.47
C VAL A 285 -9.16 1.43 -7.75
N ILE A 286 -9.77 2.05 -6.73
CA ILE A 286 -10.42 3.36 -6.86
C ILE A 286 -9.42 4.44 -7.29
N LEU A 287 -8.30 4.55 -6.57
CA LEU A 287 -7.28 5.55 -6.88
C LEU A 287 -6.70 5.32 -8.28
N GLN A 288 -6.45 4.07 -8.66
CA GLN A 288 -5.94 3.77 -10.00
C GLN A 288 -6.97 4.08 -11.10
N ALA A 289 -8.26 3.80 -10.87
CA ALA A 289 -9.33 4.17 -11.80
C ALA A 289 -9.41 5.69 -12.01
N ILE A 290 -9.26 6.48 -10.93
CA ILE A 290 -9.19 7.93 -11.01
C ILE A 290 -7.92 8.37 -11.77
N ALA A 291 -6.76 7.79 -11.44
CA ALA A 291 -5.48 8.11 -12.08
C ALA A 291 -5.54 7.91 -13.61
N SER A 292 -6.02 6.74 -14.03
CA SER A 292 -6.16 6.39 -15.45
C SER A 292 -7.23 7.23 -16.14
N GLY A 293 -8.36 7.52 -15.48
CA GLY A 293 -9.39 8.41 -16.01
C GLY A 293 -8.89 9.84 -16.23
N LEU A 294 -8.15 10.41 -15.26
CA LEU A 294 -7.52 11.73 -15.40
C LEU A 294 -6.50 11.76 -16.54
N ASN A 295 -5.72 10.69 -16.70
CA ASN A 295 -4.76 10.57 -17.80
C ASN A 295 -5.48 10.57 -19.16
N LEU A 296 -6.61 9.86 -19.29
CA LEU A 296 -7.42 9.86 -20.51
C LEU A 296 -8.04 11.23 -20.85
N LEU A 297 -8.28 12.06 -19.84
CA LEU A 297 -8.73 13.44 -20.02
C LEU A 297 -7.60 14.40 -20.40
N GLY A 298 -6.37 13.91 -20.56
CA GLY A 298 -5.20 14.71 -20.89
C GLY A 298 -4.70 15.58 -19.72
N ALA A 299 -5.07 15.24 -18.48
CA ALA A 299 -4.55 15.95 -17.31
C ALA A 299 -3.04 15.72 -17.20
N SER A 300 -2.27 16.78 -16.97
CA SER A 300 -0.84 16.66 -16.74
C SER A 300 -0.55 15.89 -15.45
N GLN A 301 0.57 15.16 -15.40
CA GLN A 301 0.99 14.43 -14.19
C GLN A 301 1.18 15.36 -12.98
N HIS A 302 1.55 16.62 -13.21
CA HIS A 302 1.61 17.64 -12.17
C HIS A 302 0.23 17.98 -11.60
N LEU A 303 -0.78 18.12 -12.47
CA LEU A 303 -2.16 18.33 -12.04
C LEU A 303 -2.71 17.12 -11.30
N ALA A 304 -2.41 15.90 -11.75
CA ALA A 304 -2.77 14.68 -11.03
C ALA A 304 -2.18 14.65 -9.61
N THR A 305 -0.92 15.07 -9.44
CA THR A 305 -0.28 15.21 -8.12
C THR A 305 -1.00 16.21 -7.22
N ALA A 306 -1.37 17.38 -7.76
CA ALA A 306 -2.15 18.37 -7.02
C ALA A 306 -3.52 17.80 -6.59
N LEU A 307 -4.20 17.06 -7.47
CA LEU A 307 -5.47 16.41 -7.18
C LEU A 307 -5.35 15.34 -6.08
N TRP A 308 -4.25 14.59 -6.02
CA TRP A 308 -4.00 13.67 -4.89
C TRP A 308 -3.92 14.40 -3.55
N GLY A 309 -3.28 15.57 -3.51
CA GLY A 309 -3.24 16.41 -2.33
C GLY A 309 -4.64 16.89 -1.91
N VAL A 310 -5.41 17.42 -2.86
CA VAL A 310 -6.81 17.84 -2.62
C VAL A 310 -7.66 16.67 -2.15
N PHE A 311 -7.51 15.49 -2.74
CA PHE A 311 -8.25 14.30 -2.37
C PHE A 311 -7.92 13.86 -0.94
N LEU A 312 -6.64 13.91 -0.54
CA LEU A 312 -6.23 13.61 0.83
C LEU A 312 -6.85 14.60 1.83
N LEU A 313 -6.82 15.90 1.54
CA LEU A 313 -7.47 16.92 2.35
C LEU A 313 -8.98 16.68 2.46
N ALA A 314 -9.65 16.37 1.34
CA ALA A 314 -11.07 16.08 1.31
C ALA A 314 -11.42 14.85 2.16
N VAL A 315 -10.67 13.75 2.04
CA VAL A 315 -10.87 12.54 2.86
C VAL A 315 -10.70 12.86 4.35
N MET A 316 -9.69 13.66 4.72
CA MET A 316 -9.50 14.06 6.12
C MET A 316 -10.64 14.94 6.64
N LEU A 317 -11.09 15.93 5.84
CA LEU A 317 -12.19 16.80 6.22
C LEU A 317 -13.50 16.03 6.41
N ILE A 318 -13.80 15.10 5.49
CA ILE A 318 -14.99 14.24 5.58
C ILE A 318 -14.90 13.36 6.84
N ARG A 319 -13.75 12.74 7.11
CA ARG A 319 -13.55 11.93 8.32
C ARG A 319 -13.75 12.75 9.59
N TRP A 320 -13.19 13.95 9.65
CA TRP A 320 -13.35 14.86 10.79
C TRP A 320 -14.82 15.26 11.00
N ALA A 321 -15.52 15.64 9.93
CA ALA A 321 -16.92 16.06 9.98
C ALA A 321 -17.86 14.93 10.43
N TRP A 322 -17.56 13.69 10.05
CA TRP A 322 -18.26 12.50 10.52
C TRP A 322 -18.00 12.21 12.01
N ALA A 323 -16.75 12.33 12.46
CA ALA A 323 -16.37 12.08 13.85
C ALA A 323 -16.99 13.11 14.83
N HIS A 324 -17.13 14.37 14.42
CA HIS A 324 -17.67 15.46 15.25
C HIS A 324 -19.19 15.69 15.10
N GLY A 325 -19.92 14.74 14.50
CA GLY A 325 -21.40 14.71 14.55
C GLY A 325 -22.15 15.79 13.75
N SER A 326 -21.47 16.66 13.00
CA SER A 326 -22.12 17.72 12.21
C SER A 326 -23.15 17.14 11.22
N ILE A 327 -22.82 16.01 10.57
CA ILE A 327 -23.71 15.32 9.61
C ILE A 327 -24.85 14.57 10.31
N GLN A 328 -24.63 13.99 11.49
CA GLN A 328 -25.69 13.30 12.24
C GLN A 328 -26.78 14.28 12.69
N SER A 329 -26.42 15.53 13.01
CA SER A 329 -27.36 16.59 13.36
C SER A 329 -28.23 17.02 12.17
N MET A 330 -27.67 17.06 10.96
CA MET A 330 -28.41 17.42 9.73
C MET A 330 -29.35 16.30 9.27
N VAL A 331 -28.92 15.04 9.35
CA VAL A 331 -29.75 13.88 8.97
C VAL A 331 -30.90 13.70 9.97
N ARG A 332 -30.67 13.84 11.29
CA ARG A 332 -31.75 13.82 12.29
C ARG A 332 -32.76 14.96 12.08
N ARG A 333 -32.32 16.17 11.74
CA ARG A 333 -33.21 17.31 11.46
C ARG A 333 -34.15 17.06 10.27
N ARG A 334 -33.72 16.32 9.24
CA ARG A 334 -34.59 15.95 8.10
C ARG A 334 -35.61 14.86 8.45
N VAL A 335 -35.27 13.91 9.31
CA VAL A 335 -36.21 12.86 9.75
C VAL A 335 -37.29 13.43 10.68
N THR A 336 -36.96 14.37 11.57
CA THR A 336 -37.97 15.05 12.40
C THR A 336 -38.85 16.02 11.61
N ALA A 337 -38.33 16.64 10.54
CA ALA A 337 -39.12 17.52 9.68
C ALA A 337 -40.13 16.77 8.78
N SER A 338 -39.91 15.47 8.53
CA SER A 338 -40.82 14.61 7.75
C SER A 338 -41.90 13.93 8.59
N GLY A 339 -41.74 13.85 9.93
CA GLY A 339 -42.70 13.20 10.84
C GLY A 339 -43.79 14.12 11.41
N GLY A 340 -43.78 15.41 11.06
CA GLY A 340 -44.70 16.42 11.61
C GLY A 340 -45.89 16.79 10.71
N LYS A 341 -46.23 16.00 9.69
CA LYS A 341 -47.34 16.29 8.75
C LYS A 341 -48.41 15.19 8.70
N THR A 342 -48.72 14.58 9.84
CA THR A 342 -49.96 13.81 10.02
C THR A 342 -50.59 14.20 11.35
N GLN A 343 -51.22 15.37 11.36
CA GLN A 343 -52.40 15.68 12.15
C GLN A 343 -53.39 16.36 11.21
#